data_AF-A0A345BJR4-F1
#
_entry.id   AF-A0A345BJR4-F1
#
_cell.length_a   1.000
_cell.length_b   1.000
_cell.length_c   1.000
_cell.angle_alpha   90.00
_cell.angle_beta   90.00
_cell.angle_gamma   90.00
#
_symmetry.space_group_name_H-M   'P 1'
#
loop_
_entity.id
_entity.type
_entity.pdbx_description
1 polymer ?
#
loop_
_entity_poly.entity_id
_entity_poly.type
_entity_poly.pdbx_seq_one_letter_code
_entity_poly.pdbx_strand_id
1 'polypeptide(L)'
;GKQAAINAALADVGNSYATGWNQPGECLVSVRRWLAAGGINFGYGGPNSGYVASGATQVSWSNVQPGDVVQYESAYSPDSWIGGVHTVLVTGVSGV
;
A
#
# COMPACT_ATOMS: atom_id res chain seq x y z
N GLY A 1 4.35 -11.97 7.50
CA GLY A 1 2.97 -12.16 8.01
C GLY A 1 2.31 -10.82 8.30
N LYS A 2 0.98 -10.75 8.42
CA LYS A 2 0.20 -9.48 8.55
C LYS A 2 0.76 -8.51 9.61
N GLN A 3 1.10 -9.01 10.81
CA GLN A 3 1.66 -8.17 11.88
C GLN A 3 3.00 -7.49 11.50
N ALA A 4 3.85 -8.16 10.73
CA ALA A 4 5.13 -7.58 10.32
C ALA A 4 4.93 -6.43 9.33
N ALA A 5 3.95 -6.53 8.44
CA ALA A 5 3.57 -5.44 7.54
C ALA A 5 3.02 -4.23 8.33
N ILE A 6 2.17 -4.47 9.33
CA ILE A 6 1.66 -3.43 10.24
C ILE A 6 2.82 -2.73 10.97
N ASN A 7 3.74 -3.49 11.57
CA ASN A 7 4.89 -2.93 12.27
C ASN A 7 5.78 -2.10 11.34
N ALA A 8 5.98 -2.55 10.10
CA ALA A 8 6.72 -1.81 9.09
C ALA A 8 6.03 -0.49 8.70
N ALA A 9 4.70 -0.46 8.60
CA ALA A 9 3.95 0.77 8.34
C ALA A 9 4.00 1.75 9.53
N LEU A 10 3.84 1.24 10.75
CA LEU A 10 3.93 2.06 11.95
C LEU A 10 5.31 2.70 12.13
N ALA A 11 6.38 2.06 11.67
CA ALA A 11 7.72 2.63 11.69
C ALA A 11 7.89 3.85 10.77
N ASP A 12 6.97 4.11 9.82
CA ASP A 12 6.98 5.35 9.02
C ASP A 12 6.31 6.53 9.72
N VAL A 13 5.48 6.27 10.73
CA VAL A 13 4.75 7.33 11.43
C VAL A 13 5.74 8.24 12.17
N GLY A 14 5.60 9.55 11.96
CA GLY A 14 6.47 10.55 12.56
C GLY A 14 7.78 10.80 11.80
N ASN A 15 8.05 10.03 10.74
CA ASN A 15 9.19 10.27 9.86
C ASN A 15 8.77 11.10 8.64
N SER A 16 9.73 11.85 8.10
CA SER A 16 9.58 12.58 6.83
C SER A 16 10.73 12.18 5.91
N TYR A 17 10.38 11.71 4.72
CA TYR A 17 11.34 11.27 3.73
C TYR A 17 11.26 12.18 2.50
N ALA A 18 12.41 12.41 1.86
CA ALA A 18 12.41 13.07 0.56
C ALA A 18 11.59 12.25 -0.45
N THR A 19 10.82 12.94 -1.28
CA THR A 19 10.03 12.34 -2.36
C THR A 19 10.56 12.78 -3.71
N GLY A 20 10.37 11.94 -4.71
CA GLY A 20 10.99 12.00 -6.04
C GLY A 20 11.13 10.57 -6.55
N TRP A 21 11.47 10.37 -7.83
CA TRP A 21 11.45 9.03 -8.45
C TRP A 21 12.23 7.98 -7.65
N ASN A 22 11.50 6.94 -7.22
CA ASN A 22 12.02 5.80 -6.48
C ASN A 22 12.68 6.18 -5.13
N GLN A 23 12.14 7.17 -4.44
CA GLN A 23 12.66 7.66 -3.15
C GLN A 23 11.87 7.10 -1.94
N PRO A 24 12.48 7.04 -0.73
CA PRO A 24 11.91 6.40 0.46
C PRO A 24 10.59 6.97 1.01
N GLY A 25 10.10 8.10 0.50
CA GLY A 25 8.80 8.68 0.88
C GLY A 25 7.66 8.43 -0.11
N GLU A 26 7.92 7.75 -1.22
CA GLU A 26 6.89 7.45 -2.21
C GLU A 26 5.95 6.34 -1.73
N CYS A 27 4.64 6.51 -1.98
CA CYS A 27 3.61 5.57 -1.54
C CYS A 27 3.90 4.12 -1.99
N LEU A 28 4.31 3.89 -3.25
CA LEU A 28 4.64 2.54 -3.73
C LEU A 28 5.95 1.98 -3.15
N VAL A 29 6.91 2.84 -2.80
CA VAL A 29 8.14 2.40 -2.13
C VAL A 29 7.83 1.94 -0.70
N SER A 30 7.00 2.70 0.02
CA SER A 30 6.50 2.30 1.34
C SER A 30 5.72 0.99 1.25
N VAL A 31 4.80 0.85 0.29
CA VAL A 31 4.03 -0.39 0.11
C VAL A 31 4.91 -1.60 -0.16
N ARG A 32 5.94 -1.47 -1.01
CA ARG A 32 6.90 -2.54 -1.27
C ARG A 32 7.56 -3.00 0.03
N ARG A 33 7.95 -2.06 0.88
CA ARG A 33 8.59 -2.37 2.16
C ARG A 33 7.62 -3.09 3.10
N TRP A 34 6.39 -2.61 3.23
CA TRP A 34 5.40 -3.21 4.12
C TRP A 34 5.02 -4.63 3.66
N LEU A 35 4.78 -4.81 2.37
CA LEU A 35 4.45 -6.12 1.79
C LEU A 35 5.64 -7.09 1.86
N ALA A 36 6.86 -6.63 1.61
CA ALA A 36 8.06 -7.44 1.77
C ALA A 36 8.24 -7.92 3.21
N ALA A 37 8.02 -7.06 4.22
CA ALA A 37 7.98 -7.47 5.62
C ALA A 37 6.85 -8.48 5.90
N GLY A 38 5.73 -8.34 5.18
CA GLY A 38 4.63 -9.29 5.13
C GLY A 38 4.96 -10.64 4.49
N GLY A 39 6.06 -10.75 3.74
CA GLY A 39 6.43 -11.93 2.95
C GLY A 39 5.84 -11.95 1.54
N ILE A 40 5.32 -10.82 1.05
CA ILE A 40 4.74 -10.65 -0.28
C ILE A 40 5.72 -9.82 -1.13
N ASN A 41 6.07 -10.34 -2.30
CA ASN A 41 6.86 -9.58 -3.26
C ASN A 41 5.95 -8.63 -4.03
N PHE A 42 6.18 -7.32 -3.91
CA PHE A 42 5.46 -6.31 -4.69
C PHE A 42 6.31 -5.87 -5.88
N GLY A 43 5.84 -6.22 -7.08
CA GLY A 43 6.57 -6.00 -8.32
C GLY A 43 6.74 -4.52 -8.70
N TYR A 44 7.51 -4.30 -9.76
CA TYR A 44 7.53 -3.02 -10.46
C TYR A 44 6.30 -2.92 -11.37
N GLY A 45 5.74 -1.72 -11.46
CA GLY A 45 4.50 -1.50 -12.20
C GLY A 45 3.88 -0.15 -11.82
N GLY A 46 2.72 0.12 -12.39
CA GLY A 46 1.89 1.26 -12.01
C GLY A 46 1.17 1.04 -10.67
N PRO A 47 0.50 2.09 -10.17
CA PRO A 47 -0.25 2.06 -8.92
C PRO A 47 -1.30 0.95 -8.82
N ASN A 48 -1.91 0.52 -9.92
CA ASN A 48 -2.88 -0.58 -9.91
C ASN A 48 -2.23 -1.90 -10.33
N SER A 49 -1.51 -1.88 -11.46
CA SER A 49 -0.89 -3.08 -12.03
C SER A 49 0.11 -3.73 -11.07
N GLY A 50 0.79 -2.96 -10.22
CA GLY A 50 1.65 -3.51 -9.16
C GLY A 50 0.89 -4.39 -8.16
N TYR A 51 -0.32 -4.01 -7.76
CA TYR A 51 -1.14 -4.79 -6.83
C TYR A 51 -1.68 -6.04 -7.51
N VAL A 52 -2.23 -5.90 -8.72
CA VAL A 52 -2.76 -7.02 -9.49
C VAL A 52 -1.66 -8.07 -9.73
N ALA A 53 -0.45 -7.64 -10.13
CA ALA A 53 0.69 -8.53 -10.34
C ALA A 53 1.19 -9.21 -9.06
N SER A 54 0.93 -8.60 -7.89
CA SER A 54 1.25 -9.18 -6.58
C SER A 54 0.17 -10.15 -6.06
N GLY A 55 -0.86 -10.41 -6.88
CA GLY A 55 -1.97 -11.30 -6.51
C GLY A 55 -3.02 -10.64 -5.62
N ALA A 56 -3.08 -9.30 -5.58
CA ALA A 56 -4.06 -8.59 -4.78
C ALA A 56 -5.48 -8.89 -5.29
N THR A 57 -6.40 -9.11 -4.35
CA THR A 57 -7.83 -9.23 -4.62
C THR A 57 -8.54 -8.02 -4.03
N GLN A 58 -9.48 -7.46 -4.79
CA GLN A 58 -10.31 -6.38 -4.27
C GLN A 58 -11.30 -6.96 -3.26
N VAL A 59 -11.40 -6.31 -2.10
CA VAL A 59 -12.34 -6.67 -1.04
C VAL A 59 -13.33 -5.54 -0.79
N SER A 60 -14.55 -5.88 -0.34
CA SER A 60 -15.50 -4.90 0.15
C SER A 60 -14.93 -4.16 1.35
N TRP A 61 -15.24 -2.86 1.48
CA TRP A 61 -14.82 -2.05 2.63
C TRP A 61 -15.27 -2.64 3.98
N SER A 62 -16.43 -3.30 4.00
CA SER A 62 -16.96 -4.00 5.18
C SER A 62 -16.11 -5.20 5.64
N ASN A 63 -15.22 -5.70 4.78
CA ASN A 63 -14.44 -6.92 5.02
C ASN A 63 -12.97 -6.63 5.29
N VAL A 64 -12.57 -5.34 5.25
CA VAL A 64 -11.19 -4.91 5.49
C VAL A 64 -10.70 -5.42 6.84
N GLN A 65 -9.47 -5.91 6.87
CA GLN A 65 -8.80 -6.43 8.04
C GLN A 65 -7.49 -5.68 8.29
N PRO A 66 -6.98 -5.69 9.55
CA PRO A 66 -5.62 -5.23 9.82
C PRO A 66 -4.59 -5.99 8.95
N GLY A 67 -3.68 -5.24 8.34
CA GLY A 67 -2.68 -5.73 7.40
C GLY A 67 -3.10 -5.66 5.93
N ASP A 68 -4.35 -5.32 5.63
CA ASP A 68 -4.78 -5.03 4.26
C ASP A 68 -4.20 -3.69 3.79
N VAL A 69 -4.00 -3.56 2.48
CA VAL A 69 -3.53 -2.33 1.84
C VAL A 69 -4.62 -1.78 0.95
N VAL A 70 -4.84 -0.47 1.02
CA VAL A 70 -5.86 0.24 0.25
C VAL A 70 -5.16 1.20 -0.70
N GLN A 71 -5.43 1.04 -2.00
CA GLN A 71 -4.95 1.92 -3.05
C GLN A 71 -6.06 2.90 -3.44
N TYR A 72 -5.81 4.18 -3.24
CA TYR A 72 -6.60 5.25 -3.85
C TYR A 72 -6.07 5.51 -5.26
N GLU A 73 -6.97 5.45 -6.24
CA GLU A 73 -6.64 5.57 -7.66
C GLU A 73 -7.82 6.13 -8.45
N SER A 74 -7.56 6.53 -9.69
CA SER A 74 -8.61 6.96 -10.61
C SER A 74 -9.34 5.75 -11.19
N ALA A 75 -10.68 5.75 -11.11
CA ALA A 75 -11.50 4.69 -11.72
C ALA A 75 -11.36 4.62 -13.26
N TYR A 76 -10.98 5.73 -13.91
CA TYR A 76 -10.86 5.82 -15.37
C TYR A 76 -9.44 5.57 -15.87
N SER A 77 -8.44 5.73 -15.01
CA SER A 77 -7.03 5.56 -15.36
C SER A 77 -6.26 5.10 -14.12
N PRO A 78 -6.43 3.84 -13.70
CA PRO A 78 -5.99 3.36 -12.38
C PRO A 78 -4.47 3.30 -12.24
N ASP A 79 -3.73 3.15 -13.35
CA ASP A 79 -2.27 3.26 -13.36
C ASP A 79 -1.74 4.70 -13.53
N SER A 80 -2.63 5.68 -13.71
CA SER A 80 -2.23 7.08 -13.85
C SER A 80 -1.88 7.69 -12.49
N TRP A 81 -0.72 8.32 -12.43
CA TRP A 81 -0.31 9.16 -11.31
C TRP A 81 -1.09 10.48 -11.26
N ILE A 82 -1.60 10.92 -12.42
CA ILE A 82 -2.43 12.12 -12.56
C ILE A 82 -3.80 11.79 -11.96
N GLY A 83 -4.12 12.42 -10.84
CA GLY A 83 -5.36 12.20 -10.08
C GLY A 83 -5.17 11.97 -8.58
N GLY A 84 -3.92 11.81 -8.12
CA GLY A 84 -3.61 11.67 -6.70
C GLY A 84 -3.70 10.23 -6.23
N VAL A 85 -2.71 9.42 -6.61
CA VAL A 85 -2.58 8.05 -6.11
C VAL A 85 -2.01 8.06 -4.70
N HIS A 86 -2.59 7.26 -3.83
CA HIS A 86 -2.12 7.13 -2.47
C HIS A 86 -2.37 5.73 -1.95
N THR A 87 -1.49 5.22 -1.11
CA THR A 87 -1.68 3.92 -0.47
C THR A 87 -1.64 4.07 1.03
N VAL A 88 -2.49 3.29 1.70
CA VAL A 88 -2.51 3.19 3.15
C VAL A 88 -2.53 1.73 3.56
N LEU A 89 -1.88 1.42 4.67
CA LEU A 89 -1.97 0.11 5.30
C LEU A 89 -2.91 0.21 6.51
N VAL A 90 -3.85 -0.71 6.59
CA VAL A 90 -4.82 -0.76 7.69
C VAL A 90 -4.15 -1.36 8.92
N THR A 91 -3.92 -0.56 9.94
CA THR A 91 -3.26 -1.01 11.18
C THR A 91 -4.25 -1.57 12.20
N GLY A 92 -5.54 -1.26 12.05
CA GLY A 92 -6.62 -1.65 12.95
C GLY A 92 -7.98 -1.33 12.30
N VAL A 93 -9.03 -2.00 12.78
CA VAL A 93 -10.43 -1.70 12.42
C VAL A 93 -11.20 -1.49 13.71
N SER A 94 -12.03 -0.45 13.77
CA SER A 94 -12.88 -0.17 14.93
C SER A 94 -14.27 -0.76 14.68
N GLY A 95 -14.66 -1.73 15.49
CA GLY A 95 -16.00 -2.35 15.43
C GLY A 95 -15.97 -3.86 15.20
N VAL A 96 -15.76 -4.59 16.29
CA VAL A 96 -16.54 -5.80 16.63
C VAL A 96 -17.10 -5.61 18.03
#